data_AF-A0A520TNL6-F1
#
_entry.id   AF-A0A520TNL6-F1
#
_cell.length_a   1.000
_cell.length_b   1.000
_cell.length_c   1.000
_cell.angle_alpha   90.00
_cell.angle_beta   90.00
_cell.angle_gamma   90.00
#
_symmetry.space_group_name_H-M   'P 1'
#
loop_
_entity.id
_entity.type
_entity.pdbx_description
1 polymer ?
#
loop_
_entity_poly.entity_id
_entity_poly.type
_entity_poly.pdbx_seq_one_letter_code
_entity_poly.pdbx_strand_id
1 'polypeptide(L)'
;MGLEQILAILYALIIALVIVFQLCLIFGAPWGQITQGGRYVGPLPVSGRVAALFSIPILICMGASITSAAGLIPYWAGWTGYAAIAMQALNTTLNWITPSQKERLLWGPITSLMLLLATYVMFIKMIDIN
;
A
#
# COMPACT_ATOMS: atom_id res chain seq x y z
N MET A 1 1.84 22.94 -7.65
CA MET A 1 1.56 21.63 -7.05
C MET A 1 1.77 21.80 -5.55
N GLY A 2 0.72 21.57 -4.75
CA GLY A 2 0.81 21.70 -3.30
C GLY A 2 1.59 20.54 -2.67
N LEU A 3 1.94 20.68 -1.39
CA LEU A 3 2.66 19.65 -0.65
C LEU A 3 1.84 18.35 -0.58
N GLU A 4 0.53 18.46 -0.32
CA GLU A 4 -0.44 17.37 -0.30
C GLU A 4 -0.46 16.58 -1.62
N GLN A 5 -0.34 17.25 -2.76
CA GLN A 5 -0.27 16.61 -4.07
C GLN A 5 1.06 15.86 -4.26
N ILE A 6 2.18 16.45 -3.85
CA ILE A 6 3.50 15.80 -3.89
C ILE A 6 3.48 14.51 -3.06
N LEU A 7 2.95 14.59 -1.83
CA LEU A 7 2.89 13.44 -0.91
C LEU A 7 1.94 12.35 -1.40
N ALA A 8 0.79 12.73 -1.97
CA ALA A 8 -0.14 11.77 -2.58
C ALA A 8 0.45 11.08 -3.81
N ILE A 9 1.21 11.81 -4.64
CA ILE A 9 1.94 11.23 -5.78
C ILE A 9 3.01 10.26 -5.28
N LEU A 10 3.78 10.64 -4.26
CA LEU A 10 4.79 9.74 -3.67
C LEU A 10 4.14 8.46 -3.13
N TYR A 11 3.01 8.57 -2.44
CA TYR A 11 2.24 7.42 -1.97
C TYR A 11 1.78 6.53 -3.15
N ALA A 12 1.25 7.13 -4.22
CA ALA A 12 0.83 6.41 -5.42
C ALA A 12 1.99 5.73 -6.16
N LEU A 13 3.17 6.36 -6.21
CA LEU A 13 4.39 5.77 -6.78
C LEU A 13 4.85 4.54 -6.01
N ILE A 14 4.81 4.60 -4.67
CA ILE A 14 5.12 3.43 -3.85
C ILE A 14 4.08 2.33 -4.12
N ILE A 15 2.79 2.64 -4.17
CA ILE A 15 1.75 1.67 -4.54
C ILE A 15 2.02 1.02 -5.90
N ALA A 16 2.43 1.80 -6.91
CA ALA A 16 2.76 1.27 -8.23
C ALA A 16 3.92 0.26 -8.15
N LEU A 17 4.97 0.57 -7.38
CA LEU A 17 6.08 -0.36 -7.14
C LEU A 17 5.61 -1.64 -6.41
N VAL A 18 4.71 -1.52 -5.44
CA VAL A 18 4.12 -2.69 -4.77
C VAL A 18 3.28 -3.52 -5.73
N ILE A 19 2.51 -2.90 -6.64
CA ILE A 19 1.75 -3.61 -7.67
C ILE A 19 2.69 -4.36 -8.62
N VAL A 20 3.78 -3.74 -9.06
CA VAL A 20 4.82 -4.42 -9.86
C VAL A 20 5.39 -5.62 -9.10
N PHE A 21 5.64 -5.48 -7.79
CA PHE A 21 6.03 -6.59 -6.94
C PHE A 21 4.98 -7.71 -6.91
N GLN A 22 3.69 -7.40 -6.76
CA GLN A 22 2.61 -8.40 -6.81
C GLN A 22 2.54 -9.12 -8.16
N LEU A 23 2.72 -8.39 -9.27
CA LEU A 23 2.77 -8.98 -10.61
C LEU A 23 3.96 -9.95 -10.75
N CYS A 24 5.15 -9.55 -10.29
CA CYS A 24 6.31 -10.44 -10.27
C CYS A 24 6.04 -11.73 -9.47
N LEU A 25 5.37 -11.65 -8.32
CA LEU A 25 4.97 -12.83 -7.55
C LEU A 25 4.02 -13.75 -8.32
N ILE A 26 3.03 -13.18 -9.01
CA ILE A 26 2.07 -13.93 -9.84
C ILE A 26 2.81 -14.69 -10.96
N PHE A 27 3.80 -14.05 -11.59
CA PHE A 27 4.64 -14.66 -12.63
C PHE A 27 5.72 -15.61 -12.09
N GLY A 28 5.85 -15.76 -10.77
CA GLY A 28 6.72 -16.76 -10.15
C GLY A 28 8.10 -16.27 -9.74
N ALA A 29 8.27 -14.97 -9.49
CA ALA A 29 9.48 -14.43 -8.88
C ALA A 29 9.80 -15.17 -7.55
N PRO A 30 11.07 -15.48 -7.25
CA PRO A 30 11.47 -16.31 -6.11
C PRO A 30 11.52 -15.53 -4.79
N TRP A 31 10.46 -14.78 -4.48
CA TRP A 31 10.40 -13.83 -3.37
C TRP A 31 9.45 -14.24 -2.24
N GLY A 32 9.04 -15.51 -2.19
CA GLY A 32 8.17 -16.04 -1.12
C GLY A 32 8.70 -15.83 0.30
N GLN A 33 10.02 -15.70 0.47
CA GLN A 33 10.65 -15.46 1.77
C GLN A 33 10.48 -14.02 2.29
N ILE A 34 10.14 -13.08 1.40
CA ILE A 34 9.91 -11.66 1.70
C ILE A 34 8.44 -11.28 1.49
N THR A 35 7.50 -12.23 1.49
CA THR A 35 6.07 -11.96 1.42
C THR A 35 5.21 -13.09 2.02
N GLN A 36 3.99 -12.77 2.47
CA GLN A 36 3.02 -13.73 2.99
C GLN A 36 3.48 -14.54 4.22
N GLY A 37 4.32 -13.94 5.08
CA GLY A 37 4.82 -14.52 6.32
C GLY A 37 6.10 -15.33 6.17
N GLY A 38 6.77 -15.27 5.01
CA GLY A 38 8.05 -15.92 4.74
C GLY A 38 7.95 -17.45 4.69
N ARG A 39 6.73 -17.97 4.49
CA ARG A 39 6.41 -19.40 4.59
C ARG A 39 7.02 -20.24 3.48
N TYR A 40 7.33 -19.64 2.34
CA TYR A 40 7.82 -20.34 1.15
C TYR A 40 9.18 -19.80 0.73
N VAL A 41 10.16 -20.68 0.57
CA VAL A 41 11.46 -20.32 -0.03
C VAL A 41 11.32 -20.41 -1.55
N GLY A 42 11.72 -19.37 -2.28
CA GLY A 42 11.59 -19.32 -3.73
C GLY A 42 10.20 -18.86 -4.19
N PRO A 43 9.67 -19.36 -5.32
CA PRO A 43 8.39 -18.93 -5.88
C PRO A 43 7.20 -19.29 -4.99
N LEU A 44 6.16 -18.45 -4.99
CA LEU A 44 4.92 -18.75 -4.28
C LEU A 44 4.13 -19.89 -4.95
N PRO A 45 3.44 -20.73 -4.17
CA PRO A 45 2.45 -21.68 -4.69
C PRO A 45 1.24 -20.94 -5.27
N VAL A 46 0.38 -21.67 -6.00
CA VAL A 46 -0.79 -21.10 -6.67
C VAL A 46 -1.68 -20.29 -5.73
N SER A 47 -1.94 -20.78 -4.51
CA SER A 47 -2.73 -20.05 -3.50
C SER A 47 -2.11 -18.70 -3.13
N GLY A 48 -0.79 -18.63 -2.99
CA GLY A 48 -0.07 -17.39 -2.71
C GLY A 48 -0.14 -16.41 -3.88
N ARG A 49 -0.09 -16.91 -5.13
CA ARG A 49 -0.26 -16.08 -6.34
C ARG A 49 -1.67 -15.52 -6.45
N VAL A 50 -2.68 -16.31 -6.09
CA VAL A 50 -4.09 -15.84 -6.04
C VAL A 50 -4.26 -14.75 -4.99
N ALA A 51 -3.64 -14.88 -3.81
CA ALA A 51 -3.66 -13.82 -2.80
C ALA A 51 -2.97 -12.53 -3.30
N ALA A 52 -1.85 -12.65 -4.02
CA ALA A 52 -1.18 -11.52 -4.67
C ALA A 52 -2.09 -10.83 -5.71
N LEU A 53 -2.81 -11.62 -6.51
CA LEU A 53 -3.78 -11.11 -7.49
C LEU A 53 -4.89 -10.28 -6.85
N PHE A 54 -5.48 -10.77 -5.75
CA PHE A 54 -6.54 -10.02 -5.03
C PHE A 54 -6.01 -8.77 -4.31
N SER A 55 -4.73 -8.72 -3.98
CA SER A 55 -4.12 -7.54 -3.37
C SER A 55 -4.03 -6.35 -4.33
N ILE A 56 -3.90 -6.60 -5.63
CA ILE A 56 -3.72 -5.53 -6.64
C ILE A 56 -4.90 -4.56 -6.69
N PRO A 57 -6.18 -5.00 -6.82
CA PRO A 57 -7.33 -4.08 -6.79
C PRO A 57 -7.40 -3.25 -5.49
N ILE A 58 -7.07 -3.85 -4.35
CA ILE A 58 -7.07 -3.14 -3.05
C ILE A 58 -6.03 -2.01 -3.07
N LEU A 59 -4.81 -2.31 -3.53
CA LEU A 59 -3.74 -1.31 -3.68
C LEU A 59 -4.15 -0.17 -4.64
N ILE A 60 -4.78 -0.49 -5.78
CA ILE A 60 -5.28 0.51 -6.72
C ILE A 60 -6.32 1.41 -6.04
N CYS A 61 -7.29 0.83 -5.33
CA CYS A 61 -8.31 1.58 -4.60
C CYS A 61 -7.70 2.50 -3.54
N MET A 62 -6.67 2.04 -2.81
CA MET A 62 -5.96 2.87 -1.83
C MET A 62 -5.25 4.06 -2.50
N GLY A 63 -4.53 3.82 -3.60
CA GLY A 63 -3.87 4.88 -4.36
C GLY A 63 -4.86 5.90 -4.94
N ALA A 64 -5.94 5.43 -5.54
CA ALA A 64 -7.03 6.26 -6.06
C ALA A 64 -7.67 7.12 -4.95
N SER A 65 -7.90 6.55 -3.77
CA SER A 65 -8.51 7.27 -2.64
C SER A 65 -7.62 8.41 -2.13
N ILE A 66 -6.33 8.15 -1.94
CA ILE A 66 -5.39 9.16 -1.40
C ILE A 66 -5.07 10.25 -2.44
N THR A 67 -4.92 9.90 -3.72
CA THR A 67 -4.77 10.90 -4.79
C THR A 67 -6.00 11.78 -4.94
N SER A 68 -7.20 11.20 -4.87
CA SER A 68 -8.46 11.95 -4.83
C SER A 68 -8.57 12.88 -3.63
N ALA A 69 -8.03 12.48 -2.47
CA ALA A 69 -7.99 13.33 -1.29
C ALA A 69 -7.14 14.59 -1.48
N ALA A 70 -6.08 14.52 -2.29
CA ALA A 70 -5.24 15.66 -2.66
C ALA A 70 -5.77 16.46 -3.88
N GLY A 71 -7.01 16.21 -4.31
CA GLY A 71 -7.61 16.89 -5.46
C GLY A 71 -7.03 16.46 -6.81
N LEU A 72 -6.54 15.23 -6.92
CA LEU A 72 -6.07 14.63 -8.17
C LEU A 72 -7.09 13.59 -8.69
N ILE A 73 -6.97 13.23 -9.97
CA ILE A 73 -7.72 12.12 -10.58
C ILE A 73 -7.48 10.84 -9.75
N PRO A 74 -8.52 10.03 -9.44
CA PRO A 74 -9.86 10.00 -10.05
C PRO A 74 -10.99 10.78 -9.33
N TYR A 75 -10.68 11.67 -8.38
CA TYR A 75 -11.69 12.50 -7.69
C TYR A 75 -12.78 11.72 -6.95
N TRP A 76 -12.43 10.59 -6.34
CA TRP A 76 -13.33 9.81 -5.48
C TRP A 76 -13.77 10.58 -4.24
N ALA A 77 -14.93 10.15 -3.71
CA ALA A 77 -15.53 10.74 -2.52
C ALA A 77 -14.58 10.72 -1.32
N GLY A 78 -14.59 11.78 -0.50
CA GLY A 78 -13.62 11.97 0.58
C GLY A 78 -13.59 10.86 1.63
N TRP A 79 -14.72 10.15 1.84
CA TRP A 79 -14.79 9.04 2.79
C TRP A 79 -13.84 7.88 2.44
N THR A 80 -13.53 7.71 1.14
CA THR A 80 -12.64 6.66 0.65
C THR A 80 -11.21 6.81 1.17
N GLY A 81 -10.77 8.05 1.44
CA GLY A 81 -9.47 8.33 2.06
C GLY A 81 -9.34 7.77 3.47
N TYR A 82 -10.40 7.84 4.29
CA TYR A 82 -10.38 7.22 5.63
C TYR A 82 -10.37 5.69 5.54
N ALA A 83 -11.09 5.11 4.58
CA ALA A 83 -11.03 3.66 4.32
C ALA A 83 -9.61 3.23 3.90
N ALA A 84 -8.95 4.01 3.05
CA ALA A 84 -7.57 3.76 2.64
C ALA A 84 -6.59 3.85 3.82
N ILE A 85 -6.74 4.83 4.72
CA ILE A 85 -5.94 4.92 5.96
C ILE A 85 -6.18 3.69 6.85
N ALA A 86 -7.43 3.29 7.06
CA ALA A 86 -7.76 2.13 7.89
C ALA A 86 -7.12 0.84 7.32
N MET A 87 -7.23 0.63 6.00
CA MET A 87 -6.61 -0.50 5.33
C MET A 87 -5.08 -0.43 5.37
N GLN A 88 -4.50 0.75 5.19
CA GLN A 88 -3.05 0.96 5.28
C GLN A 88 -2.55 0.70 6.69
N ALA A 89 -3.25 1.15 7.72
CA ALA A 89 -2.90 0.91 9.12
C ALA A 89 -2.91 -0.59 9.43
N LEU A 90 -3.96 -1.31 9.02
CA LEU A 90 -4.02 -2.77 9.14
C LEU A 90 -2.83 -3.42 8.44
N ASN A 91 -2.55 -3.05 7.20
CA ASN A 91 -1.42 -3.57 6.44
C ASN A 91 -0.08 -3.30 7.13
N THR A 92 0.14 -2.09 7.65
CA THR A 92 1.35 -1.72 8.39
C THR A 92 1.49 -2.57 9.65
N THR A 93 0.42 -2.73 10.44
CA THR A 93 0.43 -3.60 11.63
C THR A 93 0.78 -5.04 11.26
N LEU A 94 0.13 -5.61 10.23
CA LEU A 94 0.40 -6.97 9.77
C LEU A 94 1.87 -7.16 9.33
N ASN A 95 2.46 -6.16 8.67
CA ASN A 95 3.87 -6.21 8.25
C ASN A 95 4.85 -6.05 9.42
N TRP A 96 4.46 -5.45 10.54
CA TRP A 96 5.28 -5.38 11.76
C TRP A 96 5.19 -6.63 12.63
N ILE A 97 4.03 -7.31 12.66
CA ILE A 97 3.84 -8.53 13.46
C ILE A 97 4.14 -9.82 12.68
N THR A 98 4.51 -9.72 11.40
CA THR A 98 4.87 -10.89 10.59
C THR A 98 6.00 -11.69 11.26
N PRO A 99 5.92 -13.04 11.27
CA PRO A 99 6.97 -13.88 11.83
C PRO A 99 8.28 -13.81 11.01
N SER A 100 8.23 -13.41 9.74
CA SER A 100 9.42 -13.30 8.89
C SER A 100 10.22 -12.05 9.21
N GLN A 101 11.45 -12.22 9.72
CA GLN A 101 12.36 -11.09 9.96
C GLN A 101 12.69 -10.33 8.67
N LYS A 102 12.85 -11.04 7.54
CA LYS A 102 13.14 -10.42 6.24
C LYS A 102 11.99 -9.53 5.77
N GLU A 103 10.75 -9.99 5.97
CA GLU A 103 9.57 -9.17 5.68
C GLU A 103 9.47 -7.96 6.57
N ARG A 104 9.59 -8.15 7.88
CA ARG A 104 9.47 -7.07 8.85
C ARG A 104 10.49 -5.95 8.59
N LEU A 105 11.72 -6.32 8.23
CA LEU A 105 12.78 -5.35 7.93
C LEU A 105 12.54 -4.59 6.61
N LEU A 106 11.93 -5.23 5.62
CA LEU A 106 11.63 -4.62 4.32
C LEU A 106 10.31 -3.83 4.36
N TRP A 107 9.22 -4.52 4.68
CA TRP A 107 7.87 -4.00 4.57
C TRP A 107 7.43 -3.15 5.76
N GLY A 108 7.94 -3.41 6.97
CA GLY A 108 7.63 -2.59 8.15
C GLY A 108 7.90 -1.10 7.90
N PRO A 109 9.15 -0.71 7.55
CA PRO A 109 9.48 0.68 7.24
C PRO A 109 8.71 1.26 6.05
N ILE A 110 8.57 0.50 4.95
CA ILE A 110 7.87 0.96 3.74
C ILE A 110 6.40 1.26 4.06
N THR A 111 5.72 0.34 4.73
CA THR A 111 4.29 0.48 5.05
C THR A 111 4.05 1.54 6.13
N SER A 112 4.98 1.73 7.06
CA SER A 112 4.94 2.87 7.99
C SER A 112 5.06 4.22 7.28
N LEU A 113 5.98 4.34 6.32
CA LEU A 113 6.10 5.56 5.51
C LEU A 113 4.81 5.82 4.72
N MET A 114 4.27 4.78 4.06
CA MET A 114 3.00 4.88 3.35
C MET A 114 1.85 5.35 4.25
N LEU A 115 1.75 4.82 5.48
CA LEU A 115 0.74 5.25 6.46
C LEU A 115 0.91 6.72 6.86
N LEU A 116 2.15 7.16 7.08
CA LEU A 116 2.46 8.55 7.39
C LEU A 116 2.05 9.49 6.25
N LEU A 117 2.40 9.14 5.01
CA LEU A 117 2.02 9.92 3.83
C LEU A 117 0.50 10.04 3.69
N ALA A 118 -0.21 8.91 3.74
CA ALA A 118 -1.67 8.88 3.61
C ALA A 118 -2.38 9.69 4.71
N THR A 119 -1.92 9.54 5.95
CA THR A 119 -2.49 10.27 7.11
C THR A 119 -2.25 11.76 7.00
N TYR A 120 -1.04 12.17 6.56
CA TYR A 120 -0.71 13.58 6.41
C TYR A 120 -1.52 14.25 5.29
N VAL A 121 -1.71 13.58 4.15
CA VAL A 121 -2.58 14.07 3.06
C VAL A 121 -4.00 14.29 3.56
N MET A 122 -4.56 13.32 4.30
CA MET A 122 -5.91 13.44 4.85
C MET A 122 -6.03 14.51 5.94
N PHE A 123 -4.96 14.72 6.72
CA PHE A 123 -4.91 15.77 7.72
C PHE A 123 -4.96 17.17 7.10
N ILE A 124 -4.18 17.42 6.04
CA ILE A 124 -4.24 18.70 5.29
C ILE A 124 -5.63 18.91 4.71
N LYS A 125 -6.19 17.89 4.06
CA LYS A 125 -7.55 17.95 3.50
C LYS A 125 -8.59 18.36 4.55
N MET A 126 -8.48 17.84 5.77
CA MET A 126 -9.41 18.20 6.85
C MET A 126 -9.27 19.66 7.26
N ILE A 127 -8.07 20.23 7.21
CA ILE A 127 -7.86 21.66 7.50
C ILE A 127 -8.47 22.51 6.39
N ASP A 128 -8.24 22.17 5.12
CA ASP A 128 -8.71 22.97 3.97
C ASP A 128 -10.24 23.00 3.81
N ILE A 129 -10.97 22.07 4.44
CA ILE A 129 -12.44 22.03 4.43
C ILE A 129 -13.06 22.96 5.51
N ASN A 130 -12.28 23.38 6.51
CA ASN A 130 -12.73 24.24 7.62
C ASN A 130 -12.33 25.71 7.40
#